data_AF-A0A833AFS4-F1
#
_entry.id   AF-A0A833AFS4-F1
#
_cell.length_a   1.000
_cell.length_b   1.000
_cell.length_c   1.000
_cell.angle_alpha   90.00
_cell.angle_beta   90.00
_cell.angle_gamma   90.00
#
_symmetry.space_group_name_H-M   'P 1'
#
loop_
_entity.id
_entity.type
_entity.pdbx_description
1 polymer ?
#
loop_
_entity_poly.entity_id
_entity_poly.type
_entity_poly.pdbx_seq_one_letter_code
_entity_poly.pdbx_strand_id
1 'polypeptide(L)'
;MIKLVSYLFYSLCIFICFYNNATTYYKCVTEKETVFSQFPCDHRATTYKVNTTNILQNVPEVDYRKQLNDLERERLLAGLQAELRSNNHKLTILDREKERAEYKQQQRLNHILADDEKNRITKDITKNIKRINEEYKKEVFAIAKKIKELEKKILIYK
;
A
#
# COMPACT_ATOMS: atom_id res chain seq x y z
N MET A 1 14.43 40.49 62.89
CA MET A 1 15.45 40.23 61.85
C MET A 1 15.78 38.73 61.66
N ILE A 2 15.78 37.90 62.71
CA ILE A 2 16.18 36.47 62.62
C ILE A 2 15.26 35.61 61.72
N LYS A 3 13.93 35.85 61.72
CA LYS A 3 12.99 35.06 60.90
C LYS A 3 13.15 35.29 59.38
N LEU A 4 13.51 36.52 58.97
CA LEU A 4 13.65 36.88 57.55
C LEU A 4 14.92 36.28 56.93
N VAL A 5 16.00 36.21 57.72
CA VAL A 5 17.24 35.52 57.34
C VAL A 5 17.02 34.02 57.19
N SER A 6 16.20 33.42 58.06
CA SER A 6 15.86 32.00 57.99
C SER A 6 15.06 31.65 56.72
N TYR A 7 14.07 32.47 56.34
CA TYR A 7 13.32 32.28 55.09
C TYR A 7 14.19 32.44 53.84
N LEU A 8 15.12 33.40 53.83
CA LEU A 8 16.06 33.56 52.72
C LEU A 8 17.01 32.37 52.61
N PHE A 9 17.44 31.79 53.74
CA PHE A 9 18.27 30.59 53.75
C PHE A 9 17.53 29.36 53.21
N TYR A 10 16.27 29.14 53.63
CA TYR A 10 15.44 28.06 53.08
C TYR A 10 15.14 28.24 51.59
N SER A 11 14.87 29.46 51.14
CA SER A 11 14.68 29.76 49.72
C SER A 11 15.94 29.48 48.89
N LEU A 12 17.12 29.81 49.42
CA LEU A 12 18.39 29.54 48.74
C LEU A 12 18.68 28.03 48.65
N CYS A 13 18.41 27.27 49.72
CA CYS A 13 18.58 25.81 49.72
C CYS A 13 17.67 25.11 48.70
N ILE A 14 16.43 25.58 48.54
CA ILE A 14 15.50 25.01 47.55
C ILE A 14 16.00 25.25 46.13
N PHE A 15 16.59 26.43 45.83
CA PHE A 15 17.15 26.72 44.50
C PHE A 15 18.38 25.87 44.16
N ILE A 16 19.21 25.50 45.15
CA ILE A 16 20.41 24.68 44.91
C ILE A 16 20.04 23.23 44.56
N CYS A 17 18.92 22.70 45.08
CA CYS A 17 18.49 21.32 44.79
C CYS A 17 18.10 21.06 43.32
N PHE A 18 17.76 22.09 42.53
CA PHE A 18 17.30 21.93 41.14
C PHE A 18 18.38 22.11 40.07
N TYR A 19 19.65 22.33 40.45
CA TYR A 19 20.76 22.61 39.53
C TYR A 19 21.63 21.38 39.15
N ASN A 20 21.06 20.17 39.09
CA ASN A 20 21.82 18.97 38.69
C ASN A 20 21.64 18.62 37.21
N ASN A 21 22.46 19.23 36.36
CA ASN A 21 22.67 18.81 34.96
C ASN A 21 23.90 17.90 34.86
N ALA A 22 23.83 16.68 35.42
CA ALA A 22 24.93 15.72 35.34
C ALA A 22 25.06 15.15 33.92
N THR A 23 26.19 15.37 33.26
CA THR A 23 26.53 14.85 31.92
C THR A 23 27.19 13.46 31.95
N THR A 24 27.44 12.97 33.15
CA THR A 24 28.13 11.71 33.42
C THR A 24 27.32 10.92 34.43
N TYR A 25 27.03 9.67 34.11
CA TYR A 25 26.42 8.71 35.02
C TYR A 25 27.37 7.52 35.20
N TYR A 26 27.29 6.88 36.35
CA TYR A 26 28.05 5.68 36.68
C TYR A 26 27.08 4.51 36.78
N LYS A 27 27.38 3.42 36.07
CA LYS A 27 26.76 2.12 36.29
C LYS A 27 27.65 1.36 37.26
N CYS A 28 27.11 1.07 38.43
CA CYS A 28 27.78 0.37 39.51
C CYS A 28 27.26 -1.07 39.53
N VAL A 29 28.16 -2.02 39.27
CA VAL A 29 27.82 -3.45 39.28
C VAL A 29 28.47 -4.10 40.49
N THR A 30 27.66 -4.71 41.34
CA THR A 30 28.09 -5.56 42.46
C THR A 30 27.65 -7.00 42.20
N GLU A 31 28.10 -7.95 43.02
CA GLU A 31 27.70 -9.36 42.90
C GLU A 31 26.18 -9.59 43.02
N LYS A 32 25.48 -8.67 43.71
CA LYS A 32 24.03 -8.80 43.99
C LYS A 32 23.18 -7.94 43.08
N GLU A 33 23.64 -6.74 42.75
CA GLU A 33 22.80 -5.72 42.11
C GLU A 33 23.58 -4.81 41.15
N THR A 34 22.85 -4.23 40.20
CA THR A 34 23.32 -3.18 39.30
C THR A 34 22.52 -1.92 39.56
N VAL A 35 23.20 -0.82 39.88
CA VAL A 35 22.58 0.48 40.18
C VAL A 35 23.22 1.57 39.32
N PHE A 36 22.42 2.53 38.89
CA PHE A 36 22.89 3.72 38.17
C PHE A 36 22.88 4.93 39.10
N SER A 37 24.00 5.66 39.14
CA SER A 37 24.20 6.81 40.03
C SER A 37 24.82 7.98 39.28
N GLN A 38 24.48 9.21 39.70
CA GLN A 38 25.17 10.44 39.26
C GLN A 38 26.49 10.65 40.04
N PHE A 39 26.68 9.92 41.14
CA PHE A 39 27.87 9.96 41.97
C PHE A 39 28.75 8.73 41.69
N PRO A 40 30.08 8.81 41.93
CA PRO A 40 30.99 7.68 41.78
C PRO A 40 30.51 6.47 42.59
N CYS A 41 30.73 5.27 42.05
CA CYS A 41 30.39 4.04 42.75
C CYS A 41 31.27 3.85 43.99
N ASP A 42 30.75 3.09 44.94
CA ASP A 42 31.52 2.67 46.10
C ASP A 42 32.68 1.74 45.69
N HIS A 43 33.74 1.69 46.52
CA HIS A 43 35.00 0.98 46.27
C HIS A 43 34.84 -0.53 46.02
N ARG A 44 33.70 -1.12 46.37
CA ARG A 44 33.38 -2.56 46.18
C ARG A 44 32.60 -2.86 44.89
N ALA A 45 32.30 -1.85 44.08
CA ALA A 45 31.52 -2.01 42.86
C ALA A 45 32.38 -1.79 41.61
N THR A 46 32.19 -2.66 40.61
CA THR A 46 32.77 -2.46 39.28
C THR A 46 32.07 -1.27 38.63
N THR A 47 32.84 -0.24 38.30
CA THR A 47 32.33 1.04 37.81
C THR A 47 32.43 1.14 36.29
N TYR A 48 31.33 1.41 35.61
CA TYR A 48 31.30 1.78 34.20
C TYR A 48 30.83 3.22 34.05
N LYS A 49 31.65 4.07 33.44
CA LYS A 49 31.30 5.46 33.16
C LYS A 49 30.41 5.51 31.92
N VAL A 50 29.16 5.94 32.11
CA VAL A 50 28.18 6.17 31.05
C VAL A 50 28.14 7.66 30.79
N ASN A 51 28.76 8.08 29.69
CA ASN A 51 28.56 9.44 29.21
C ASN A 51 27.22 9.46 28.48
N THR A 52 26.31 10.37 28.85
CA THR A 52 25.13 10.67 28.03
C THR A 52 25.61 11.44 26.81
N THR A 53 26.14 10.72 25.83
CA THR A 53 26.31 11.28 24.51
C THR A 53 24.90 11.50 23.96
N ASN A 54 24.57 12.75 23.64
CA ASN A 54 23.48 13.05 22.71
C ASN A 54 23.94 12.53 21.34
N ILE A 55 24.09 11.21 21.19
CA ILE A 55 24.13 10.60 19.88
C ILE A 55 22.69 10.73 19.43
N LEU A 56 22.39 11.85 18.77
CA LEU A 56 21.46 11.84 17.65
C LEU A 56 21.90 10.62 16.85
N GLN A 57 21.22 9.50 17.06
CA GLN A 57 21.40 8.34 16.21
C GLN A 57 21.29 8.92 14.81
N ASN A 58 22.31 8.68 13.97
CA ASN A 58 22.25 8.98 12.56
C ASN A 58 21.17 8.04 11.99
N VAL A 59 19.91 8.32 12.31
CA VAL A 59 18.76 7.78 11.61
C VAL A 59 18.96 8.28 10.20
N PRO A 60 19.11 7.39 9.21
CA PRO A 60 19.20 7.83 7.83
C PRO A 60 18.02 8.76 7.59
N GLU A 61 18.26 9.91 6.98
CA GLU A 61 17.21 10.88 6.69
C GLU A 61 16.19 10.22 5.75
N VAL A 62 15.15 9.64 6.34
CA VAL A 62 14.08 8.99 5.60
C VAL A 62 13.18 10.11 5.09
N ASP A 63 13.25 10.37 3.79
CA ASP A 63 12.28 11.27 3.15
C ASP A 63 10.92 10.57 3.06
N TYR A 64 10.14 10.72 4.14
CA TYR A 64 8.78 10.20 4.24
C TYR A 64 7.85 10.75 3.15
N ARG A 65 8.13 11.93 2.57
CA ARG A 65 7.33 12.47 1.46
C ARG A 65 7.59 11.69 0.18
N LYS A 66 8.85 11.33 -0.09
CA LYS A 66 9.21 10.49 -1.24
C LYS A 66 8.61 9.08 -1.10
N GLN A 67 8.71 8.46 0.08
CA GLN A 67 8.10 7.15 0.34
C GLN A 67 6.57 7.17 0.18
N LEU A 68 5.90 8.22 0.65
CA LEU A 68 4.45 8.35 0.48
C LEU A 68 4.08 8.45 -1.01
N ASN A 69 4.85 9.20 -1.79
CA ASN A 69 4.66 9.33 -3.23
C ASN A 69 4.89 8.00 -3.97
N ASP A 70 5.87 7.21 -3.54
CA ASP A 70 6.13 5.88 -4.10
C ASP A 70 4.99 4.89 -3.79
N LEU A 71 4.48 4.89 -2.55
CA LEU A 71 3.32 4.07 -2.15
C LEU A 71 2.03 4.47 -2.88
N GLU A 72 1.80 5.77 -3.08
CA GLU A 72 0.66 6.27 -3.84
C GLU A 72 0.75 5.86 -5.31
N ARG A 73 1.94 5.96 -5.91
CA ARG A 73 2.21 5.48 -7.27
C ARG A 73 1.97 3.98 -7.40
N GLU A 74 2.45 3.18 -6.45
CA GLU A 74 2.23 1.72 -6.45
C GLU A 74 0.75 1.36 -6.37
N ARG A 75 -0.01 2.02 -5.49
CA ARG A 75 -1.47 1.82 -5.40
C ARG A 75 -2.18 2.18 -6.69
N LEU A 76 -1.79 3.29 -7.32
CA LEU A 76 -2.36 3.72 -8.59
C LEU A 76 -2.02 2.72 -9.71
N LEU A 77 -0.77 2.26 -9.80
CA LEU A 77 -0.35 1.22 -10.74
C LEU A 77 -1.12 -0.09 -10.52
N ALA A 78 -1.28 -0.53 -9.28
CA ALA A 78 -2.05 -1.73 -8.95
C ALA A 78 -3.51 -1.60 -9.38
N GLY A 79 -4.13 -0.44 -9.16
CA GLY A 79 -5.48 -0.14 -9.64
C GLY A 79 -5.61 -0.20 -11.16
N LEU A 80 -4.70 0.46 -11.89
CA LEU A 80 -4.67 0.44 -13.36
C LEU A 80 -4.46 -0.98 -13.91
N GLN A 81 -3.58 -1.77 -13.29
CA GLN A 81 -3.34 -3.16 -13.69
C GLN A 81 -4.55 -4.06 -13.41
N ALA A 82 -5.25 -3.86 -12.30
CA ALA A 82 -6.48 -4.58 -11.99
C ALA A 82 -7.58 -4.24 -13.02
N GLU A 83 -7.71 -2.96 -13.39
CA GLU A 83 -8.64 -2.53 -14.43
C GLU A 83 -8.29 -3.12 -15.81
N LEU A 84 -7.00 -3.17 -16.15
CA LEU A 84 -6.51 -3.81 -17.37
C LEU A 84 -6.90 -5.30 -17.40
N ARG A 85 -6.66 -6.02 -16.30
CA ARG A 85 -7.04 -7.45 -16.16
C ARG A 85 -8.54 -7.65 -16.30
N SER A 86 -9.35 -6.77 -15.70
CA SER A 86 -10.81 -6.81 -15.80
C SER A 86 -11.29 -6.63 -17.24
N ASN A 87 -10.76 -5.64 -17.97
CA ASN A 87 -11.12 -5.42 -19.37
C ASN A 87 -10.69 -6.58 -20.28
N ASN A 88 -9.51 -7.16 -20.04
CA ASN A 88 -9.07 -8.37 -20.75
C ASN A 88 -10.01 -9.56 -20.49
N HIS A 89 -10.43 -9.75 -19.23
CA HIS A 89 -11.39 -10.79 -18.90
C HIS A 89 -12.76 -10.56 -19.57
N LYS A 90 -13.20 -9.29 -19.66
CA LYS A 90 -14.42 -8.93 -20.37
C LYS A 90 -14.38 -9.32 -21.85
N LEU A 91 -13.23 -9.17 -22.52
CA LEU A 91 -13.06 -9.67 -23.90
C LEU A 91 -13.27 -11.18 -23.99
N THR A 92 -12.71 -11.95 -23.06
CA THR A 92 -12.89 -13.41 -23.02
C THR A 92 -14.35 -13.81 -22.80
N ILE A 93 -15.09 -13.06 -21.96
CA ILE A 93 -16.52 -13.31 -21.76
C ILE A 93 -17.30 -13.04 -23.05
N LEU A 94 -17.06 -11.90 -23.70
CA LEU A 94 -17.74 -11.55 -24.95
C LEU A 94 -17.51 -12.57 -26.06
N ASP A 95 -16.30 -13.13 -26.14
CA ASP A 95 -15.97 -14.18 -27.09
C ASP A 95 -16.82 -15.44 -26.85
N ARG A 96 -16.93 -15.86 -25.60
CA ARG A 96 -17.78 -17.00 -25.20
C ARG A 96 -19.26 -16.73 -25.42
N GLU A 97 -19.73 -15.50 -25.16
CA GLU A 97 -21.12 -15.12 -25.39
C GLU A 97 -21.47 -15.14 -26.87
N LYS A 98 -20.57 -14.66 -27.73
CA LYS A 98 -20.69 -14.77 -29.18
C LYS A 98 -20.80 -16.23 -29.62
N GLU A 99 -19.87 -17.09 -29.18
CA GLU A 99 -19.88 -18.52 -29.52
C GLU A 99 -21.20 -19.19 -29.12
N ARG A 100 -21.68 -18.94 -27.90
CA ARG A 100 -22.97 -19.46 -27.42
C ARG A 100 -24.14 -18.97 -28.26
N ALA A 101 -24.14 -17.69 -28.64
CA ALA A 101 -25.18 -17.11 -29.46
C ALA A 101 -25.21 -17.71 -30.88
N GLU A 102 -24.05 -17.88 -31.51
CA GLU A 102 -23.90 -18.52 -32.82
C GLU A 102 -24.35 -19.98 -32.78
N TYR A 103 -23.90 -20.74 -31.77
CA TYR A 103 -24.30 -22.12 -31.57
C TYR A 103 -25.82 -22.26 -31.38
N LYS A 104 -26.45 -21.39 -30.58
CA LYS A 104 -27.90 -21.38 -30.40
C LYS A 104 -28.66 -21.13 -31.71
N GLN A 105 -28.12 -20.30 -32.61
CA GLN A 105 -28.71 -20.11 -33.94
C GLN A 105 -28.58 -21.37 -34.79
N GLN A 106 -27.42 -22.03 -34.78
CA GLN A 106 -27.19 -23.26 -35.53
C GLN A 106 -28.09 -24.42 -35.07
N GLN A 107 -28.32 -24.55 -33.76
CA GLN A 107 -29.22 -25.58 -33.21
C GLN A 107 -30.65 -25.52 -33.77
N ARG A 108 -31.13 -24.34 -34.19
CA ARG A 108 -32.47 -24.19 -34.79
C ARG A 108 -32.63 -25.03 -36.06
N LEU A 109 -31.53 -25.32 -36.76
CA LEU A 109 -31.55 -26.13 -37.99
C LEU A 109 -31.79 -27.62 -37.70
N ASN A 110 -31.36 -28.11 -36.54
CA ASN A 110 -31.35 -29.53 -36.21
C ASN A 110 -32.76 -30.12 -35.99
N HIS A 111 -33.79 -29.27 -35.85
CA HIS A 111 -35.16 -29.70 -35.56
C HIS A 111 -36.12 -29.58 -36.77
N ILE A 112 -35.62 -29.17 -37.95
CA ILE A 112 -36.46 -28.89 -39.12
C ILE A 112 -36.33 -30.02 -40.13
N LEU A 113 -37.45 -30.63 -40.49
CA LEU A 113 -37.51 -31.75 -41.45
C LEU A 113 -37.87 -31.33 -42.88
N ALA A 114 -38.50 -30.16 -43.07
CA ALA A 114 -38.95 -29.68 -44.39
C ALA A 114 -37.90 -28.77 -45.07
N ASP A 115 -37.62 -28.99 -46.36
CA ASP A 115 -36.53 -28.33 -47.11
C ASP A 115 -36.77 -26.84 -47.40
N ASP A 116 -38.01 -26.44 -47.67
CA ASP A 116 -38.40 -25.03 -47.90
C ASP A 116 -38.27 -24.20 -46.61
N GLU A 117 -38.73 -24.76 -45.49
CA GLU A 117 -38.60 -24.16 -44.16
C GLU A 117 -37.13 -24.10 -43.71
N LYS A 118 -36.35 -25.15 -44.00
CA LYS A 118 -34.91 -25.19 -43.78
C LYS A 118 -34.19 -24.06 -44.51
N ASN A 119 -34.55 -23.80 -45.78
CA ASN A 119 -33.97 -22.72 -46.57
C ASN A 119 -34.34 -21.32 -46.01
N ARG A 120 -35.60 -21.11 -45.61
CA ARG A 120 -36.05 -19.86 -44.99
C ARG A 120 -35.30 -19.59 -43.69
N ILE A 121 -35.18 -20.61 -42.84
CA ILE A 121 -34.56 -20.49 -41.52
C ILE A 121 -33.03 -20.33 -41.65
N THR A 122 -32.39 -20.98 -42.63
CA THR A 122 -30.97 -20.78 -42.91
C THR A 122 -30.65 -19.32 -43.27
N LYS A 123 -31.51 -18.66 -44.06
CA LYS A 123 -31.36 -17.22 -44.37
C LYS A 123 -31.50 -16.35 -43.13
N ASP A 124 -32.48 -16.64 -42.27
CA ASP A 124 -32.68 -15.93 -41.00
C ASP A 124 -31.49 -16.12 -40.04
N ILE A 125 -31.02 -17.35 -39.88
CA ILE A 125 -29.81 -17.69 -39.10
C ILE A 125 -28.61 -16.90 -39.61
N THR A 126 -28.40 -16.85 -40.93
CA THR A 126 -27.28 -16.13 -41.54
C THR A 126 -27.35 -14.63 -41.22
N LYS A 127 -28.54 -14.03 -41.29
CA LYS A 127 -28.76 -12.62 -40.92
C LYS A 127 -28.49 -12.37 -39.44
N ASN A 128 -28.94 -13.27 -38.56
CA ASN A 128 -28.72 -13.17 -37.12
C ASN A 128 -27.23 -13.34 -36.76
N ILE A 129 -26.52 -14.29 -37.37
CA ILE A 129 -25.07 -14.47 -37.18
C ILE A 129 -24.31 -13.21 -37.63
N LYS A 130 -24.70 -12.59 -38.76
CA LYS A 130 -24.09 -11.31 -39.19
C LYS A 130 -24.28 -10.22 -38.14
N ARG A 131 -25.51 -10.07 -37.62
CA ARG A 131 -25.81 -9.09 -36.56
C ARG A 131 -24.99 -9.34 -35.29
N ILE A 132 -24.91 -10.60 -34.83
CA ILE A 132 -24.09 -11.01 -33.67
C ILE A 132 -22.62 -10.61 -33.89
N ASN A 133 -22.07 -10.88 -35.07
CA ASN A 133 -20.68 -10.54 -35.39
C ASN A 133 -20.43 -9.02 -35.45
N GLU A 134 -21.36 -8.24 -35.98
CA GLU A 134 -21.27 -6.78 -36.00
C GLU A 134 -21.32 -6.18 -34.59
N GLU A 135 -22.20 -6.70 -33.73
CA GLU A 135 -22.33 -6.28 -32.33
C GLU A 135 -21.06 -6.62 -31.53
N TYR A 136 -20.59 -7.86 -31.63
CA TYR A 136 -19.31 -8.30 -31.05
C TYR A 136 -18.15 -7.40 -31.48
N LYS A 137 -18.04 -7.09 -32.78
CA LYS A 137 -16.96 -6.23 -33.30
C LYS A 137 -16.98 -4.83 -32.68
N LYS A 138 -18.17 -4.24 -32.49
CA LYS A 138 -18.33 -2.92 -31.85
C LYS A 138 -17.89 -2.95 -30.40
N GLU A 139 -18.31 -3.96 -29.65
CA GLU A 139 -17.97 -4.10 -28.24
C GLU A 139 -16.49 -4.37 -28.01
N VAL A 140 -15.90 -5.28 -28.79
CA VAL A 140 -14.45 -5.56 -28.76
C VAL A 140 -13.66 -4.30 -29.08
N PHE A 141 -14.08 -3.52 -30.08
CA PHE A 141 -13.40 -2.27 -30.41
C PHE A 141 -13.44 -1.26 -29.25
N ALA A 142 -14.59 -1.12 -28.59
CA ALA A 142 -14.74 -0.21 -27.46
C ALA A 142 -13.84 -0.61 -26.27
N ILE A 143 -13.77 -1.91 -25.96
CA ILE A 143 -12.92 -2.42 -24.88
C ILE A 143 -11.44 -2.36 -25.24
N ALA A 144 -11.07 -2.72 -26.49
CA ALA A 144 -9.69 -2.62 -26.97
C ALA A 144 -9.17 -1.18 -26.92
N LYS A 145 -10.01 -0.18 -27.20
CA LYS A 145 -9.66 1.23 -27.03
C LYS A 145 -9.33 1.56 -25.57
N LYS A 146 -10.16 1.11 -24.62
CA LYS A 146 -9.91 1.31 -23.17
C LYS A 146 -8.62 0.63 -22.72
N ILE A 147 -8.35 -0.59 -23.19
CA ILE A 147 -7.11 -1.32 -22.91
C ILE A 147 -5.90 -0.49 -23.35
N LYS A 148 -5.89 0.02 -24.59
CA LYS A 148 -4.79 0.88 -25.08
C LYS A 148 -4.61 2.14 -24.26
N GLU A 149 -5.69 2.76 -23.79
CA GLU A 149 -5.63 3.93 -22.91
C GLU A 149 -5.03 3.58 -21.53
N LEU A 150 -5.41 2.44 -20.96
CA LEU A 150 -4.86 1.94 -19.69
C LEU A 150 -3.38 1.58 -19.81
N GLU A 151 -2.98 0.90 -20.89
CA GLU A 151 -1.57 0.57 -21.17
C GLU A 151 -0.70 1.83 -21.26
N LYS A 152 -1.19 2.87 -21.94
CA LYS A 152 -0.50 4.18 -22.00
C LYS A 152 -0.38 4.81 -20.61
N LYS A 153 -1.44 4.79 -19.80
CA LYS A 153 -1.39 5.32 -18.42
C LYS A 153 -0.37 4.56 -17.58
N ILE A 154 -0.37 3.23 -17.64
CA ILE A 154 0.58 2.39 -16.91
C ILE A 154 2.02 2.73 -17.31
N LEU A 155 2.29 2.94 -18.60
CA LEU A 155 3.63 3.32 -19.08
C LEU A 155 4.11 4.68 -18.52
N ILE A 156 3.20 5.61 -18.26
CA ILE A 156 3.55 6.93 -17.70
C ILE A 156 3.96 6.83 -16.23
N TYR A 157 3.34 5.93 -15.47
CA TYR A 157 3.59 5.77 -14.03
C TYR A 157 4.72 4.79 -13.70
N LYS A 158 5.10 3.95 -14.66
CA LYS A 158 6.20 2.98 -14.56
C LYS A 158 7.54 3.64 -14.82
#